data_AF-A0A2N5KVE6-F1
#
_entry.id   AF-A0A2N5KVE6-F1
#
_cell.length_a   1.000
_cell.length_b   1.000
_cell.length_c   1.000
_cell.angle_alpha   90.00
_cell.angle_beta   90.00
_cell.angle_gamma   90.00
#
_symmetry.space_group_name_H-M   'P 1'
#
loop_
_entity.id
_entity.type
_entity.pdbx_description
1 polymer ?
#
loop_
_entity_poly.entity_id
_entity_poly.type
_entity_poly.pdbx_seq_one_letter_code
_entity_poly.pdbx_strand_id
1 'polypeptide(L)'
;MVELKAEHPRLNDNEISSIVYVRTGRRLGKHTAARVLSEEVVPLKLSRLFEPYHDAPDRREGREAVVTLHLDGWSVKAIASYLRVSRMTVYRTIARWLARGEEGLEDRPTGRPKGVRKMDLATMDFIRKMQENPELGAF
;
A
#
# COMPACT_ATOMS: atom_id res chain seq x y z
N MET A 1 -0.86 -21.63 12.57
CA MET A 1 -2.12 -21.27 11.86
C MET A 1 -2.99 -20.39 12.73
N VAL A 2 -3.20 -20.75 14.00
CA VAL A 2 -3.88 -19.91 15.00
C VAL A 2 -3.34 -18.49 15.07
N GLU A 3 -2.02 -18.30 15.02
CA GLU A 3 -1.41 -16.96 14.98
C GLU A 3 -1.85 -16.10 13.78
N LEU A 4 -2.02 -16.70 12.59
CA LEU A 4 -2.52 -15.98 11.41
C LEU A 4 -3.98 -15.58 11.62
N LYS A 5 -4.78 -16.48 12.21
CA LYS A 5 -6.18 -16.20 12.51
C LYS A 5 -6.33 -15.15 13.61
N ALA A 6 -5.47 -15.15 14.61
CA ALA A 6 -5.40 -14.12 15.64
C ALA A 6 -5.01 -12.76 15.04
N GLU A 7 -4.01 -12.75 14.15
CA GLU A 7 -3.53 -11.54 13.47
C GLU A 7 -4.59 -10.93 12.55
N HIS A 8 -5.27 -11.76 11.76
CA HIS A 8 -6.36 -11.32 10.90
C HIS A 8 -7.51 -12.33 10.90
N PRO A 9 -8.51 -12.15 11.78
CA PRO A 9 -9.64 -13.10 11.91
C PRO A 9 -10.45 -13.32 10.63
N ARG A 10 -10.39 -12.37 9.68
CA ARG A 10 -11.09 -12.47 8.39
C ARG A 10 -10.39 -13.37 7.37
N LEU A 11 -9.17 -13.85 7.63
CA LEU A 11 -8.52 -14.84 6.77
C LEU A 11 -9.38 -16.10 6.69
N ASN A 12 -9.57 -16.61 5.48
CA ASN A 12 -10.21 -17.90 5.26
C ASN A 12 -9.17 -19.04 5.21
N ASP A 13 -9.64 -20.29 5.27
CA ASP A 13 -8.80 -21.48 5.33
C ASP A 13 -7.85 -21.63 4.13
N ASN A 14 -8.28 -21.19 2.93
CA ASN A 14 -7.43 -21.22 1.74
C ASN A 14 -6.32 -20.17 1.84
N GLU A 15 -6.63 -18.96 2.31
CA GLU A 15 -5.63 -17.91 2.52
C GLU A 15 -4.60 -18.33 3.57
N ILE A 16 -5.04 -18.94 4.68
CA ILE A 16 -4.16 -19.51 5.70
C ILE A 16 -3.28 -20.61 5.09
N SER A 17 -3.87 -21.50 4.28
CA SER A 17 -3.13 -22.57 3.62
C SER A 17 -2.08 -22.04 2.64
N SER A 18 -2.40 -20.99 1.88
CA SER A 18 -1.45 -20.32 0.98
C SER A 18 -0.28 -19.70 1.75
N ILE A 19 -0.55 -18.96 2.83
CA ILE A 19 0.50 -18.36 3.67
C ILE A 19 1.38 -19.44 4.29
N VAL A 20 0.79 -20.51 4.85
CA VAL A 20 1.55 -21.63 5.42
C VAL A 20 2.40 -22.32 4.36
N TYR A 21 1.87 -22.53 3.16
CA TYR A 21 2.63 -23.11 2.05
C TYR A 21 3.84 -22.25 1.69
N VAL A 22 3.67 -20.93 1.57
CA VAL A 22 4.78 -20.02 1.24
C VAL A 22 5.84 -20.01 2.35
N ARG A 23 5.43 -19.95 3.62
CA ARG A 23 6.36 -19.91 4.76
C ARG A 23 7.13 -21.22 4.99
N THR A 24 6.54 -22.37 4.68
CA THR A 24 7.08 -23.68 5.09
C THR A 24 7.42 -24.62 3.93
N GLY A 25 7.01 -24.29 2.71
CA GLY A 25 7.03 -25.17 1.55
C GLY A 25 6.03 -26.33 1.60
N ARG A 26 5.25 -26.47 2.67
CA ARG A 26 4.35 -27.61 2.89
C ARG A 26 2.92 -27.27 2.53
N ARG A 27 2.36 -28.01 1.58
CA ARG A 27 0.96 -27.84 1.19
C ARG A 27 0.06 -28.52 2.20
N LEU A 28 -0.88 -27.76 2.77
CA LEU A 28 -1.86 -28.31 3.70
C LEU A 28 -2.92 -29.12 2.94
N GLY A 29 -3.43 -30.15 3.61
CA GLY A 29 -4.63 -30.84 3.16
C GLY A 29 -5.84 -29.89 3.23
N LYS A 30 -6.83 -30.11 2.36
CA LYS A 30 -8.02 -29.24 2.20
C LYS A 30 -8.73 -28.92 3.52
N HIS A 31 -8.75 -29.86 4.47
CA HIS A 31 -9.44 -29.72 5.75
C HIS A 31 -8.50 -29.46 6.94
N THR A 32 -7.19 -29.41 6.72
CA THR A 32 -6.20 -29.32 7.80
C THR A 32 -6.31 -27.99 8.54
N ALA A 33 -6.44 -26.87 7.82
CA ALA A 33 -6.57 -25.55 8.45
C ALA A 33 -7.83 -25.46 9.31
N ALA A 34 -8.99 -25.86 8.77
CA ALA A 34 -10.25 -25.88 9.51
C ALA A 34 -10.17 -26.72 10.78
N ARG A 35 -9.61 -27.95 10.66
CA ARG A 35 -9.46 -28.87 11.78
C ARG A 35 -8.60 -28.29 12.90
N VAL A 36 -7.41 -27.79 12.56
CA VAL A 36 -6.49 -27.15 13.53
C VAL A 36 -7.16 -25.96 14.22
N LEU A 37 -7.85 -25.10 13.46
CA LEU A 37 -8.54 -23.93 14.04
C LEU A 37 -9.76 -24.29 14.90
N SER A 38 -10.34 -25.48 14.75
CA SER A 38 -11.42 -25.97 15.61
C SER A 38 -10.91 -26.64 16.90
N GLU A 39 -9.70 -27.21 16.86
CA GLU A 39 -9.09 -27.93 17.98
C GLU A 39 -8.25 -27.00 18.87
N GLU A 40 -7.59 -25.99 18.28
CA GLU A 40 -6.70 -25.08 19.00
C GLU A 40 -7.38 -23.76 19.38
N VAL A 41 -7.00 -23.19 20.52
CA VAL A 41 -7.46 -21.87 20.96
C VAL A 41 -6.73 -20.79 20.15
N VAL A 42 -7.50 -19.89 19.51
CA VAL A 42 -6.94 -18.69 18.86
C VAL A 42 -6.53 -17.68 19.93
N PRO A 43 -5.24 -17.33 20.05
CA PRO A 43 -4.79 -16.41 21.08
C PRO A 43 -5.35 -15.00 20.85
N LEU A 44 -5.61 -14.28 21.95
CA LEU A 44 -5.92 -12.86 21.88
C LEU A 44 -4.63 -12.09 21.58
N LYS A 45 -4.64 -11.34 20.49
CA LYS A 45 -3.50 -10.49 20.10
C LYS A 45 -3.81 -9.03 20.40
N LEU A 46 -2.94 -8.42 21.22
CA LEU A 46 -3.05 -7.00 21.61
C LEU A 46 -2.36 -6.05 20.63
N SER A 47 -1.52 -6.59 19.74
CA SER A 47 -0.78 -5.84 18.74
C SER A 47 -0.84 -6.51 17.37
N ARG A 48 -0.61 -5.71 16.33
CA ARG A 48 -0.61 -6.13 14.93
C ARG A 48 0.83 -6.21 14.42
N LEU A 49 1.09 -7.04 13.42
CA LEU A 49 2.38 -7.06 12.72
C LEU A 49 2.64 -5.74 12.00
N PHE A 50 1.61 -5.17 11.37
CA PHE A 50 1.67 -3.86 10.74
C PHE A 50 0.43 -3.05 11.09
N GLU A 51 0.63 -1.74 11.28
CA GLU A 51 -0.46 -0.80 11.43
C GLU A 51 -1.29 -0.68 10.13
N PRO A 52 -2.56 -0.22 10.21
CA PRO A 52 -3.28 0.19 9.02
C PRO A 52 -2.44 1.13 8.15
N TYR A 53 -2.59 1.04 6.82
CA TYR A 53 -1.73 1.72 5.86
C TYR A 53 -1.61 3.25 6.07
N HIS A 54 -2.68 3.87 6.59
CA HIS A 54 -2.73 5.31 6.84
C HIS A 54 -2.25 5.73 8.23
N ASP A 55 -2.06 4.76 9.13
CA ASP A 55 -1.61 4.95 10.50
C ASP A 55 -0.11 4.62 10.64
N ALA A 56 0.52 4.07 9.58
CA ALA A 56 1.95 3.85 9.53
C ALA A 56 2.73 5.18 9.64
N PRO A 57 3.92 5.18 10.31
CA PRO A 57 4.77 6.36 10.48
C PRO A 57 5.00 7.16 9.21
N ASP A 58 5.21 6.47 8.09
CA ASP A 58 5.26 7.10 6.77
C ASP A 58 4.60 6.25 5.65
N ARG A 59 4.51 6.85 4.46
CA ARG A 59 3.89 6.21 3.29
C ARG A 59 4.73 5.09 2.69
N ARG A 60 6.04 5.09 2.93
CA ARG A 60 6.98 4.06 2.44
C ARG A 60 6.80 2.80 3.27
N GLU A 61 6.77 2.89 4.60
CA GLU A 61 6.51 1.78 5.51
C GLU A 61 5.16 1.10 5.22
N GLY A 62 4.10 1.88 4.97
CA GLY A 62 2.82 1.30 4.56
C GLY A 62 2.89 0.50 3.25
N ARG A 63 3.78 0.89 2.32
CA ARG A 63 4.02 0.16 1.06
C ARG A 63 4.93 -1.05 1.26
N GLU A 64 5.92 -0.96 2.13
CA GLU A 64 6.72 -2.11 2.56
C GLU A 64 5.82 -3.18 3.19
N ALA A 65 4.92 -2.82 4.10
CA ALA A 65 3.96 -3.75 4.69
C ALA A 65 3.14 -4.50 3.62
N VAL A 66 2.70 -3.81 2.55
CA VAL A 66 2.03 -4.44 1.41
C VAL A 66 2.92 -5.50 0.75
N VAL A 67 4.17 -5.16 0.46
CA VAL A 67 5.13 -6.06 -0.21
C VAL A 67 5.49 -7.23 0.70
N THR A 68 5.78 -7.00 1.97
CA THR A 68 6.12 -8.03 2.94
C THR A 68 4.99 -9.05 3.07
N LEU A 69 3.75 -8.61 3.24
CA LEU A 69 2.59 -9.52 3.31
C LEU A 69 2.40 -10.28 1.99
N HIS A 70 2.63 -9.63 0.85
CA HIS A 70 2.53 -10.28 -0.46
C HIS A 70 3.56 -11.40 -0.63
N LEU A 71 4.82 -11.14 -0.27
CA LEU A 71 5.91 -12.13 -0.29
C LEU A 71 5.68 -13.26 0.70
N ASP A 72 4.99 -12.99 1.81
CA ASP A 72 4.58 -13.97 2.81
C ASP A 72 3.37 -14.83 2.36
N GLY A 73 2.86 -14.61 1.14
CA GLY A 73 1.81 -15.41 0.55
C GLY A 73 0.39 -14.93 0.84
N TRP A 74 0.23 -13.73 1.41
CA TRP A 74 -1.09 -13.15 1.63
C TRP A 74 -1.74 -12.79 0.29
N SER A 75 -3.04 -13.06 0.18
CA SER A 75 -3.82 -12.65 -0.99
C SER A 75 -3.96 -11.11 -1.02
N VAL A 76 -4.09 -10.54 -2.22
CA VAL A 76 -4.35 -9.09 -2.36
C VAL A 76 -5.62 -8.66 -1.60
N LYS A 77 -6.62 -9.53 -1.54
CA LYS A 77 -7.85 -9.30 -0.77
C LYS A 77 -7.57 -9.25 0.73
N ALA A 78 -6.78 -10.18 1.26
CA ALA A 78 -6.39 -10.22 2.66
C ALA A 78 -5.54 -9.01 3.04
N ILE A 79 -4.56 -8.64 2.21
CA ILE A 79 -3.71 -7.45 2.44
C ILE A 79 -4.56 -6.18 2.49
N ALA A 80 -5.47 -6.00 1.53
CA ALA A 80 -6.37 -4.84 1.48
C ALA A 80 -7.25 -4.75 2.74
N SER A 81 -7.81 -5.89 3.16
CA SER A 81 -8.63 -6.00 4.37
C SER A 81 -7.82 -5.71 5.65
N TYR A 82 -6.62 -6.28 5.74
CA TYR A 82 -5.73 -6.12 6.89
C TYR A 82 -5.21 -4.67 7.01
N LEU A 83 -4.67 -4.10 5.94
CA LEU A 83 -4.12 -2.74 5.95
C LEU A 83 -5.18 -1.64 5.80
N ARG A 84 -6.47 -2.00 5.70
CA ARG A 84 -7.62 -1.07 5.54
C ARG A 84 -7.51 -0.14 4.33
N VAL A 85 -7.12 -0.69 3.18
CA VAL A 85 -7.01 0.05 1.91
C VAL A 85 -7.75 -0.63 0.78
N SER A 86 -7.91 0.07 -0.34
CA SER A 86 -8.45 -0.54 -1.56
C SER A 86 -7.49 -1.58 -2.14
N ARG A 87 -8.04 -2.63 -2.77
CA ARG A 87 -7.24 -3.60 -3.54
C ARG A 87 -6.42 -2.94 -4.64
N MET A 88 -6.92 -1.84 -5.22
CA MET A 88 -6.21 -1.06 -6.22
C MET A 88 -4.91 -0.45 -5.67
N THR A 89 -4.93 0.00 -4.41
CA THR A 89 -3.71 0.50 -3.74
C THR A 89 -2.68 -0.61 -3.59
N VAL A 90 -3.12 -1.80 -3.17
CA VAL A 90 -2.26 -2.99 -3.07
C VAL A 90 -1.65 -3.36 -4.42
N TYR A 91 -2.46 -3.50 -5.47
CA TYR A 91 -1.99 -3.80 -6.82
C TYR A 91 -0.98 -2.76 -7.33
N ARG A 92 -1.27 -1.47 -7.15
CA ARG A 92 -0.37 -0.40 -7.59
C ARG A 92 0.97 -0.45 -6.84
N THR A 93 0.95 -0.70 -5.54
CA THR A 93 2.18 -0.83 -4.75
C THR A 93 3.01 -2.03 -5.22
N ILE A 94 2.39 -3.20 -5.37
CA ILE A 94 3.09 -4.41 -5.89
C ILE A 94 3.64 -4.17 -7.29
N ALA A 95 2.85 -3.57 -8.19
CA ALA A 95 3.30 -3.29 -9.56
C ALA A 95 4.48 -2.30 -9.61
N ARG A 96 4.48 -1.28 -8.75
CA ARG A 96 5.60 -0.35 -8.62
C ARG A 96 6.86 -1.04 -8.12
N TRP A 97 6.73 -1.90 -7.11
CA TRP A 97 7.82 -2.67 -6.55
C TRP A 97 8.38 -3.67 -7.57
N LEU A 98 7.53 -4.44 -8.27
CA LEU A 98 7.98 -5.35 -9.33
C LEU A 98 8.75 -4.63 -10.45
N ALA A 99 8.39 -3.38 -10.76
CA ALA A 99 9.03 -2.61 -11.82
C ALA A 99 10.34 -1.93 -11.40
N ARG A 100 10.54 -1.64 -10.10
CA ARG A 100 11.63 -0.74 -9.62
C ARG A 100 12.31 -1.20 -8.33
N GLY A 101 11.95 -2.35 -7.79
CA GLY A 101 12.36 -2.80 -6.47
C GLY A 101 11.98 -1.80 -5.37
N GLU A 102 12.89 -1.61 -4.42
CA GLU A 102 12.76 -0.71 -3.26
C GLU A 102 12.50 0.75 -3.65
N GLU A 103 13.12 1.25 -4.73
CA GLU A 103 12.85 2.61 -5.24
C GLU A 103 11.39 2.79 -5.67
N GLY A 104 10.73 1.69 -6.01
CA GLY A 104 9.30 1.65 -6.30
C GLY A 104 8.42 2.00 -5.09
N LEU A 105 8.93 1.93 -3.87
CA LEU A 105 8.21 2.18 -2.63
C LEU A 105 8.31 3.65 -2.18
N GLU A 106 9.30 4.39 -2.66
CA GLU A 106 9.50 5.79 -2.32
C GLU A 106 8.33 6.68 -2.75
N ASP A 107 8.18 7.82 -2.09
CA ASP A 107 7.29 8.86 -2.58
C ASP A 107 7.81 9.42 -3.90
N ARG A 108 6.89 9.60 -4.85
CA ARG A 108 7.23 10.39 -6.04
C ARG A 108 7.24 11.87 -5.64
N PRO A 109 8.18 12.65 -6.19
CA PRO A 109 8.13 14.10 -6.08
C PRO A 109 6.73 14.59 -6.47
N THR A 110 6.05 15.25 -5.53
CA THR A 110 4.78 15.90 -5.80
C THR A 110 5.02 17.15 -6.62
N GLY A 111 4.46 17.21 -7.82
CA GLY A 111 4.50 18.41 -8.65
C GLY A 111 4.65 18.14 -10.14
N ARG A 112 4.49 19.21 -10.92
CA ARG A 112 4.75 19.21 -12.34
C ARG A 112 6.27 19.10 -12.58
N PRO A 113 6.75 18.30 -13.55
CA PRO A 113 8.17 18.23 -13.88
C PRO A 113 8.79 19.62 -14.06
N LYS A 114 9.99 19.81 -13.52
CA LYS A 114 10.75 21.07 -13.63
C LYS A 114 10.89 21.41 -15.11
N GLY A 115 10.34 22.55 -15.54
CA GLY A 115 10.38 23.04 -16.93
C GLY A 115 9.03 23.18 -17.63
N VAL A 116 7.94 22.60 -17.11
CA VAL A 116 6.60 22.73 -17.73
C VAL A 116 5.80 23.88 -17.09
N ARG A 117 6.44 25.03 -16.83
CA ARG A 117 5.70 26.25 -16.45
C ARG A 117 5.34 26.98 -17.75
N LYS A 118 4.05 27.01 -18.09
CA LYS A 118 3.55 27.84 -19.22
C LYS A 118 3.63 29.34 -18.91
N MET A 119 3.84 29.71 -17.65
CA MET A 119 3.76 31.07 -17.16
C MET A 119 4.72 31.21 -15.98
N ASP A 120 5.61 32.21 -16.01
CA ASP A 120 6.49 32.54 -14.89
C ASP A 120 5.90 33.66 -14.03
N LEU A 121 6.44 33.84 -12.82
CA LEU A 121 5.98 34.87 -11.88
C LEU A 121 6.17 36.29 -12.43
N ALA A 122 7.21 36.50 -13.24
CA ALA A 122 7.45 37.79 -13.90
C ALA A 122 6.37 38.11 -14.94
N THR A 123 5.91 37.10 -15.69
CA THR A 123 4.81 37.18 -16.67
C THR A 123 3.49 37.45 -15.96
N MET A 124 3.25 36.83 -14.80
CA MET A 124 2.07 37.12 -13.98
C MET A 124 2.10 38.56 -13.45
N ASP A 125 3.26 39.04 -12.98
CA ASP A 125 3.42 40.41 -12.47
C ASP A 125 3.28 41.45 -13.59
N PHE A 126 3.81 41.14 -14.77
CA PHE A 126 3.67 41.95 -15.97
C PHE A 126 2.22 42.07 -16.42
N ILE A 127 1.48 40.95 -16.50
CA ILE A 127 0.05 40.97 -16.86
C ILE A 127 -0.77 41.73 -15.82
N ARG A 128 -0.46 41.60 -14.54
CA ARG A 128 -1.11 42.37 -13.47
C ARG A 128 -0.92 43.87 -13.66
N LYS A 129 0.32 44.32 -13.91
CA LYS A 129 0.62 45.74 -14.18
C LYS A 129 -0.05 46.25 -15.46
N MET A 130 -0.15 45.41 -16.48
CA MET A 130 -0.88 45.71 -17.72
C MET A 130 -2.40 45.83 -17.51
N GLN A 131 -2.98 45.02 -16.63
CA GLN A 131 -4.39 45.10 -16.27
C GLN A 131 -4.70 46.35 -15.43
N GLU A 132 -3.77 46.78 -14.58
CA GLU A 132 -3.89 47.99 -13.76
C GLU A 132 -3.65 49.29 -14.58
N ASN A 133 -2.95 49.22 -15.72
CA ASN A 133 -2.72 50.34 -16.64
C ASN A 133 -2.84 49.88 -18.11
N PRO A 134 -4.02 50.01 -18.75
CA PRO A 134 -4.29 49.51 -20.10
C PRO A 134 -3.41 50.11 -21.21
N GLU A 135 -2.81 51.28 -20.96
CA GLU A 135 -1.96 52.03 -21.89
C GLU A 135 -0.58 51.37 -22.12
N LEU A 136 -0.16 50.40 -21.28
CA LEU A 136 1.16 49.79 -21.37
C LEU A 136 1.30 48.74 -22.49
N GLY A 137 0.19 48.32 -23.12
CA GLY A 137 0.15 47.26 -24.13
C GLY A 137 0.39 47.69 -25.58
N ALA A 138 0.73 48.96 -25.82
CA ALA A 138 0.95 49.50 -27.16
C ALA A 138 2.44 49.51 -27.53
N PHE A 139 2.99 48.35 -27.90
CA PHE A 139 4.27 48.23 -28.61
C PHE A 139 4.19 47.13 -29.67
#